data_AF-A0A6J4KGI4-F1
#
_entry.id   AF-A0A6J4KGI4-F1
#
_cell.length_a   1.000
_cell.length_b   1.000
_cell.length_c   1.000
_cell.angle_alpha   90.00
_cell.angle_beta   90.00
_cell.angle_gamma   90.00
#
_symmetry.space_group_name_H-M   'P 1'
#
loop_
_entity.id
_entity.type
_entity.pdbx_description
1 polymer ?
#
loop_
_entity_poly.entity_id
_entity_poly.type
_entity_poly.pdbx_seq_one_letter_code
_entity_poly.pdbx_strand_id
1 'polypeptide(L)' 'MFNLTYEFKLKPTVAEVTIFEDWLEQYRRVYNRALAEPKDWFKSRSCQINACSIRPEYIIPAARPRPTYAS' A
#
# COMPACT_ATOMS: atom_id res chain seq x y z
N MET A 1 41.35 13.27 -16.07
CA MET A 1 40.08 13.46 -16.79
C MET A 1 39.03 13.81 -15.74
N PHE A 2 38.58 15.07 -15.68
CA PHE A 2 37.59 15.50 -14.69
C PHE A 2 36.19 15.17 -15.21
N ASN A 3 35.43 14.38 -14.44
CA ASN A 3 34.05 14.02 -14.76
C ASN A 3 33.14 15.00 -14.01
N LEU A 4 32.33 15.77 -14.74
CA LEU A 4 31.36 16.70 -14.16
C LEU A 4 30.06 15.94 -13.89
N THR A 5 29.76 15.69 -12.62
CA THR A 5 28.44 15.26 -12.17
C THR A 5 27.53 16.48 -12.07
N TYR A 6 26.56 16.57 -12.97
CA TYR A 6 25.52 17.58 -12.93
C TYR A 6 24.36 17.12 -12.05
N GLU A 7 23.92 17.99 -11.15
CA GLU A 7 22.69 17.81 -10.39
C GLU A 7 21.60 18.69 -10.99
N PHE A 8 20.50 18.08 -11.41
CA PHE A 8 19.34 18.78 -11.95
C PHE A 8 18.22 18.84 -10.92
N LYS A 9 17.64 20.02 -10.72
CA LYS A 9 16.45 20.22 -9.89
C LYS A 9 15.26 20.55 -10.78
N LEU A 10 14.20 19.77 -10.65
CA LEU A 10 12.91 20.09 -11.29
C LEU A 10 12.32 21.36 -10.65
N LYS A 11 11.90 22.30 -11.50
CA LYS A 11 11.16 23.51 -11.11
C LYS A 11 9.78 23.47 -11.77
N PRO A 12 8.87 22.62 -11.25
CA PRO A 12 7.56 22.47 -11.86
C PRO A 12 6.76 23.76 -11.76
N THR A 13 5.93 23.98 -12.78
CA THR A 13 4.87 25.00 -12.78
C THR A 13 3.76 24.61 -11.81
N VAL A 14 2.91 25.57 -11.44
CA VAL A 14 1.77 25.32 -10.55
C VAL A 14 0.86 24.21 -11.07
N ALA A 15 0.65 24.13 -12.39
CA ALA A 15 -0.16 23.09 -13.01
C ALA A 15 0.49 21.70 -12.96
N GLU A 16 1.82 21.61 -13.04
CA GLU A 16 2.52 20.33 -12.90
C GLU A 16 2.51 19.84 -11.44
N VAL A 17 2.63 20.75 -10.47
CA VAL A 17 2.54 20.40 -9.05
C VAL A 17 1.19 19.77 -8.72
N THR A 18 0.08 20.35 -9.18
CA THR A 18 -1.25 19.79 -8.91
C THR A 18 -1.44 18.40 -9.52
N ILE A 19 -0.87 18.15 -10.71
CA ILE A 19 -0.87 16.82 -11.32
C ILE A 19 -0.07 15.83 -10.45
N PHE A 20 1.11 16.23 -9.97
CA PHE A 20 1.92 15.38 -9.11
C PHE A 20 1.22 15.04 -7.79
N GLU A 21 0.54 16.00 -7.19
CA GLU A 21 -0.23 15.78 -5.95
C GLU A 21 -1.37 14.77 -6.17
N ASP A 22 -2.10 14.87 -7.28
CA ASP A 22 -3.15 13.91 -7.61
C ASP A 22 -2.58 12.49 -7.81
N TRP A 23 -1.47 12.36 -8.55
CA TRP A 23 -0.80 11.08 -8.72
C TRP A 23 -0.33 10.50 -7.38
N LEU A 24 0.32 11.30 -6.55
CA LEU A 24 0.79 10.87 -5.23
C LEU A 24 -0.37 10.39 -4.35
N GLU A 25 -1.51 11.07 -4.40
CA GLU A 25 -2.71 10.65 -3.66
C GLU A 25 -3.29 9.33 -4.19
N GLN A 26 -3.31 9.13 -5.51
CA GLN A 26 -3.71 7.86 -6.12
C GLN A 26 -2.78 6.72 -5.69
N TYR A 27 -1.46 6.91 -5.78
CA TYR A 27 -0.48 5.92 -5.37
C TYR A 27 -0.57 5.61 -3.88
N ARG A 28 -0.77 6.62 -3.03
CA ARG A 28 -0.96 6.43 -1.58
C ARG A 28 -2.16 5.54 -1.29
N ARG A 29 -3.29 5.75 -1.97
CA ARG A 29 -4.51 4.94 -1.80
C ARG A 29 -4.29 3.50 -2.25
N VAL A 30 -3.71 3.30 -3.44
CA VAL A 30 -3.43 1.97 -3.99
C VAL A 30 -2.47 1.21 -3.09
N TYR A 31 -1.38 1.86 -2.67
CA TYR A 31 -0.40 1.26 -1.76
C TYR A 31 -1.02 0.88 -0.41
N ASN A 32 -1.78 1.78 0.21
CA ASN A 32 -2.42 1.51 1.49
C ASN A 32 -3.40 0.34 1.40
N ARG A 33 -4.15 0.24 0.31
CA ARG A 33 -5.05 -0.89 0.07
C ARG A 33 -4.28 -2.19 -0.12
N ALA A 34 -3.27 -2.18 -1.00
CA ALA A 34 -2.42 -3.34 -1.24
C ALA A 34 -1.67 -3.81 0.02
N LEU A 35 -1.38 -2.89 0.95
CA LEU A 35 -0.77 -3.23 2.23
C LEU A 35 -1.79 -3.72 3.28
N ALA A 36 -3.02 -3.21 3.25
CA ALA A 36 -4.08 -3.59 4.18
C ALA A 36 -4.58 -5.01 3.94
N GLU A 37 -4.86 -5.38 2.68
CA GLU A 37 -5.44 -6.68 2.34
C GLU A 37 -4.59 -7.89 2.84
N PRO A 38 -3.25 -7.92 2.71
CA PRO A 38 -2.43 -8.98 3.29
C PRO A 38 -2.42 -8.98 4.82
N LYS A 39 -2.46 -7.81 5.46
CA LYS A 39 -2.50 -7.70 6.93
C LYS A 39 -3.82 -8.26 7.46
N ASP A 40 -4.92 -7.92 6.82
CA ASP A 40 -6.25 -8.40 7.19
C ASP A 40 -6.37 -9.91 6.96
N TRP A 41 -5.85 -10.41 5.83
CA TRP A 41 -5.79 -11.85 5.56
C TRP A 41 -5.01 -12.64 6.61
N PHE A 42 -3.90 -12.08 7.10
CA PHE A 42 -3.10 -12.71 8.16
C PHE A 42 -3.84 -12.68 9.50
N LYS A 43 -4.39 -11.52 9.88
CA LYS A 43 -5.13 -11.36 11.14
C LYS A 43 -6.39 -12.21 11.19
N SER A 44 -7.04 -12.45 10.06
CA SER A 44 -8.21 -13.35 9.99
C SER A 44 -7.85 -14.82 10.29
N ARG A 45 -6.58 -15.21 10.18
CA ARG A 45 -6.10 -16.58 10.39
C ARG A 45 -5.25 -16.74 11.65
N SER A 46 -4.91 -15.63 12.33
CA SER A 46 -4.07 -15.65 13.52
C SER A 46 -4.87 -15.72 14.84
N CYS A 47 -6.13 -16.14 14.83
CA CYS A 47 -6.92 -16.27 16.06
C CYS A 47 -6.39 -17.42 16.93
N GLN A 48 -6.48 -17.23 18.24
CA GLN A 48 -6.11 -18.28 19.18
C GLN A 48 -7.12 -19.43 19.09
N ILE A 49 -6.64 -20.67 19.06
CA ILE A 49 -7.49 -21.87 18.92
C ILE A 49 -8.52 -21.96 20.07
N ASN A 50 -8.20 -21.40 21.22
CA ASN A 50 -9.00 -21.43 22.44
C ASN A 50 -9.88 -20.19 22.68
N ALA A 51 -9.90 -19.20 21.78
CA ALA A 51 -10.71 -17.99 21.98
C ALA A 51 -11.13 -17.31 20.67
N CYS A 52 -12.41 -16.93 20.59
CA CYS A 52 -12.94 -16.07 19.52
C CYS A 52 -12.81 -14.59 19.91
N SER A 53 -12.76 -13.71 18.91
CA SER A 53 -12.71 -12.25 19.13
C SER A 53 -14.08 -11.73 19.58
N ILE A 54 -14.11 -10.94 20.66
CA ILE A 54 -15.35 -10.35 21.20
C ILE A 54 -15.74 -9.05 20.48
N ARG A 55 -14.79 -8.40 19.79
CA ARG A 55 -14.99 -7.06 19.23
C ARG A 55 -15.36 -7.12 17.73
N PRO A 56 -14.42 -7.39 16.81
CA PRO A 56 -14.77 -7.75 15.44
C PRO A 56 -14.14 -9.07 14.98
N GLU A 57 -14.75 -9.67 13.96
CA GLU A 57 -14.15 -10.74 13.16
C GLU A 57 -14.03 -10.31 11.70
N TYR A 58 -13.06 -10.88 10.99
CA TYR A 58 -12.85 -10.60 9.58
C TYR A 58 -13.83 -11.41 8.74
N ILE A 59 -14.61 -10.74 7.89
CA ILE A 59 -15.50 -11.38 6.91
C ILE A 59 -14.66 -11.76 5.67
N ILE A 60 -13.76 -12.73 5.83
CA ILE A 60 -12.87 -13.22 4.78
C ILE A 60 -13.08 -14.74 4.63
N PRO A 61 -13.40 -15.25 3.42
CA PRO A 61 -13.56 -16.69 3.21
C PRO A 61 -12.29 -17.47 3.58
N ALA A 62 -12.46 -18.63 4.22
CA ALA A 62 -11.35 -19.51 4.60
C ALA A 62 -10.50 -19.93 3.40
N ALA A 63 -11.15 -20.22 2.27
CA ALA A 63 -10.52 -20.61 1.00
C ALA A 63 -9.85 -19.45 0.24
N ARG A 64 -9.96 -18.20 0.71
CA ARG A 64 -9.37 -17.05 0.00
C ARG A 64 -7.83 -17.16 0.05
N PRO A 65 -7.13 -17.15 -1.10
CA PRO A 65 -5.67 -17.18 -1.13
C PRO A 65 -5.10 -15.89 -0.54
N ARG A 66 -3.83 -15.94 -0.11
CA ARG A 66 -3.10 -14.76 0.34
C ARG A 66 -2.99 -13.76 -0.82
N PRO A 67 -3.37 -12.48 -0.64
CA PRO A 67 -3.18 -11.48 -1.69
C PRO A 67 -1.70 -11.31 -2.01
N THR A 68 -1.36 -11.38 -3.30
CA THR A 68 -0.03 -11.11 -3.85
C THR A 68 -0.15 -10.05 -4.94
N TYR A 69 0.58 -8.95 -4.79
CA TYR A 69 0.63 -7.85 -5.77
C TYR A 69 1.97 -7.75 -6.50
N ALA A 70 2.85 -8.73 -6.31
CA ALA A 70 4.02 -8.88 -7.16
C ALA A 70 3.52 -9.47 -8.49
N SER A 71 3.49 -8.63 -9.52
CA SER A 71 3.32 -9.02 -10.92
C SER A 71 4.56 -9.71 -11.46
#